data_AF-A0A9P1G7Z0-F1
#
_entry.id   AF-A0A9P1G7Z0-F1
#
_cell.length_a   1.000
_cell.length_b   1.000
_cell.length_c   1.000
_cell.angle_alpha   90.00
_cell.angle_beta   90.00
_cell.angle_gamma   90.00
#
_symmetry.space_group_name_H-M   'P 1'
#
loop_
_entity.id
_entity.type
_entity.pdbx_description
1 polymer ?
#
loop_
_entity_poly.entity_id
_entity_poly.type
_entity_poly.pdbx_seq_one_letter_code
_entity_poly.pdbx_strand_id
1 'polypeptide(L)'
;MSLYAKTLLTITVILGTVVPLIYVHTMVPAMITVMALPLYYIIVCIYERYRNTSVPMRYCFASAKSDMNGLVTDVMSSTAAIRAYGDEKRLSDEMCVQVDKTLKVCMMSNNVLKRWLGNRVQFLWSFLTSTTYVAALLYPDKVGAGTLGICNLAGSADAGEPQTAK
;
A
#
# COMPACT_ATOMS: atom_id res chain seq x y z
N MET A 1 -5.74 -1.36 -22.94
CA MET A 1 -4.96 -0.14 -22.62
C MET A 1 -4.52 -0.03 -21.16
N SER A 2 -5.26 -0.57 -20.16
CA SER A 2 -4.89 -0.41 -18.73
C SER A 2 -3.64 -1.18 -18.27
N LEU A 3 -3.28 -2.29 -18.94
CA LEU A 3 -2.13 -3.11 -18.55
C LEU A 3 -0.80 -2.42 -18.88
N TYR A 4 -0.66 -1.89 -20.09
CA TYR A 4 0.53 -1.13 -20.53
C TYR A 4 0.76 0.12 -19.66
N ALA A 5 -0.31 0.81 -19.28
CA ALA A 5 -0.22 1.95 -18.37
C ALA A 5 0.27 1.54 -16.97
N LYS A 6 -0.20 0.40 -16.43
CA LYS A 6 0.25 -0.14 -15.14
C LYS A 6 1.71 -0.61 -15.19
N THR A 7 2.15 -1.22 -16.30
CA THR A 7 3.55 -1.66 -16.46
C THR A 7 4.50 -0.47 -16.61
N LEU A 8 4.11 0.54 -17.39
CA LEU A 8 4.93 1.76 -17.50
C LEU A 8 5.01 2.51 -16.17
N LEU A 9 3.90 2.61 -15.43
CA LEU A 9 3.89 3.26 -14.11
C LEU A 9 4.77 2.52 -13.10
N THR A 10 4.75 1.19 -13.09
CA THR A 10 5.63 0.40 -12.21
C THR A 10 7.11 0.56 -12.58
N ILE A 11 7.43 0.59 -13.87
CA ILE A 11 8.81 0.84 -14.34
C ILE A 11 9.28 2.24 -13.91
N THR A 12 8.47 3.27 -14.10
CA THR A 12 8.80 4.64 -13.69
C THR A 12 9.04 4.75 -12.18
N VAL A 13 8.22 4.09 -11.36
CA VAL A 13 8.40 4.07 -9.90
C VAL A 13 9.69 3.34 -9.49
N ILE A 14 10.01 2.23 -10.14
CA ILE A 14 11.25 1.48 -9.85
C ILE A 14 12.47 2.33 -10.23
N LEU A 15 12.48 2.95 -11.41
CA LEU A 15 13.58 3.81 -11.83
C LEU A 15 13.70 5.05 -10.94
N GLY A 16 12.57 5.65 -10.56
CA GLY A 16 12.53 6.83 -9.68
C GLY A 16 13.00 6.57 -8.25
N THR A 17 12.97 5.32 -7.78
CA THR A 17 13.38 4.95 -6.41
C THR A 17 14.78 4.35 -6.36
N VAL A 18 15.16 3.53 -7.35
CA VAL A 18 16.47 2.86 -7.38
C VAL A 18 17.61 3.82 -7.73
N VAL A 19 17.40 4.73 -8.68
CA VAL A 19 18.42 5.71 -9.11
C VAL A 19 18.88 6.62 -7.95
N PRO A 20 17.97 7.28 -7.19
CA PRO A 20 18.38 8.09 -6.05
C PRO A 20 18.98 7.25 -4.92
N LEU A 21 18.53 6.02 -4.71
CA LEU A 21 19.08 5.15 -3.66
C LEU A 21 20.55 4.79 -3.94
N ILE A 22 20.88 4.42 -5.18
CA ILE A 22 22.26 4.18 -5.60
C ILE A 22 23.11 5.46 -5.51
N TYR A 23 22.53 6.60 -5.89
CA TYR A 23 23.22 7.89 -5.81
C TYR A 23 23.53 8.30 -4.36
N VAL A 24 22.61 8.10 -3.42
CA VAL A 24 22.83 8.33 -1.99
C VAL A 24 23.97 7.46 -1.46
N HIS A 25 23.98 6.16 -1.78
CA HIS A 25 25.02 5.23 -1.29
C HIS A 25 26.41 5.53 -1.85
N THR A 26 26.52 6.14 -3.03
CA THR A 26 27.80 6.45 -3.66
C THR A 26 28.37 7.82 -3.24
N MET A 27 27.50 8.78 -2.91
CA MET A 27 27.90 10.16 -2.59
C MET A 27 28.01 10.44 -1.09
N VAL A 28 27.30 9.68 -0.24
CA VAL A 28 27.28 9.92 1.21
C VAL A 28 28.44 9.17 1.91
N PRO A 29 29.11 9.79 2.91
CA PRO A 29 30.17 9.12 3.67
C PRO A 29 29.71 7.83 4.36
N ALA A 30 30.61 6.83 4.36
CA ALA A 30 30.38 5.45 4.83
C ALA A 30 29.72 5.32 6.22
N MET A 31 29.90 6.32 7.09
CA MET A 31 29.29 6.39 8.43
C MET A 31 27.75 6.35 8.39
N ILE A 32 27.13 7.08 7.45
CA ILE A 32 25.66 7.10 7.33
C ILE A 32 25.16 5.78 6.74
N THR A 33 25.93 5.19 5.84
CA THR A 33 25.63 3.90 5.21
C THR A 33 25.50 2.79 6.26
N VAL A 34 26.37 2.81 7.27
CA VAL A 34 26.29 1.89 8.42
C VAL A 34 25.04 2.16 9.26
N MET A 35 24.66 3.42 9.47
CA MET A 35 23.46 3.78 10.23
C MET A 35 22.15 3.44 9.47
N ALA A 36 22.19 3.38 8.14
CA ALA A 36 21.05 3.00 7.31
C ALA A 36 20.75 1.49 7.33
N LEU A 37 21.75 0.65 7.64
CA LEU A 37 21.65 -0.81 7.68
C LEU A 37 20.53 -1.34 8.59
N PRO A 38 20.37 -0.89 9.85
CA PRO A 38 19.25 -1.31 10.70
C PRO A 38 17.88 -0.84 10.16
N LEU A 39 17.81 0.29 9.46
CA LEU A 39 16.56 0.77 8.85
C LEU A 39 16.12 -0.16 7.72
N TYR A 40 17.05 -0.63 6.88
CA TYR A 40 16.75 -1.62 5.84
C TYR A 40 16.25 -2.94 6.43
N TYR A 41 16.86 -3.40 7.53
CA TYR A 41 16.39 -4.60 8.23
C TYR A 41 14.93 -4.46 8.72
N ILE A 42 14.57 -3.30 9.28
CA ILE A 42 13.20 -3.00 9.71
C ILE A 42 12.23 -3.01 8.53
N ILE A 43 12.61 -2.45 7.38
CA ILE A 43 11.78 -2.44 6.17
C ILE A 43 11.48 -3.89 5.71
N VAL A 44 12.50 -4.76 5.69
CA VAL A 44 12.32 -6.16 5.32
C VAL A 44 11.37 -6.87 6.29
N CYS A 45 11.53 -6.67 7.60
CA CYS A 45 10.65 -7.26 8.60
C CYS A 45 9.18 -6.79 8.45
N ILE A 46 8.95 -5.51 8.19
CA ILE A 46 7.60 -4.97 7.93
C ILE A 46 7.02 -5.58 6.65
N TYR A 47 7.83 -5.72 5.60
CA TYR A 47 7.41 -6.30 4.33
C TYR A 47 7.01 -7.76 4.47
N GLU A 48 7.79 -8.57 5.20
CA GLU A 48 7.44 -9.96 5.49
C GLU A 48 6.13 -10.07 6.26
N ARG A 49 5.92 -9.20 7.26
CA ARG A 49 4.67 -9.18 8.02
C ARG A 49 3.47 -8.75 7.18
N TYR A 50 3.67 -7.80 6.27
CA TYR A 50 2.66 -7.40 5.30
C TYR A 50 2.30 -8.54 4.35
N ARG A 51 3.28 -9.28 3.83
CA ARG A 51 3.03 -10.46 2.97
C ARG A 51 2.25 -11.54 3.70
N ASN A 52 2.67 -11.86 4.93
CA ASN A 52 1.98 -12.87 5.75
C ASN A 52 0.51 -12.50 6.03
N THR A 53 0.18 -11.21 6.10
CA THR A 53 -1.18 -10.74 6.37
C THR A 53 -2.02 -10.54 5.10
N SER A 54 -1.42 -10.04 4.01
CA SER A 54 -2.14 -9.70 2.78
C SER A 54 -2.66 -10.92 2.03
N VAL A 55 -1.91 -12.04 2.06
CA VAL A 55 -2.29 -13.30 1.41
C VAL A 55 -3.58 -13.90 2.00
N PRO A 56 -3.68 -14.19 3.31
CA PRO A 56 -4.90 -14.74 3.90
C PRO A 56 -6.09 -13.79 3.76
N MET A 57 -5.86 -12.47 3.89
CA MET A 57 -6.93 -11.47 3.72
C MET A 57 -7.54 -11.50 2.30
N ARG A 58 -6.72 -11.77 1.27
CA ARG A 58 -7.20 -11.93 -0.10
C ARG A 58 -8.09 -13.17 -0.26
N TYR A 59 -7.74 -14.27 0.39
CA TYR A 59 -8.56 -15.49 0.38
C TYR A 59 -9.87 -15.28 1.15
N CYS A 60 -9.84 -14.66 2.32
CA CYS A 60 -11.04 -14.30 3.08
C CYS A 60 -11.99 -13.42 2.26
N PHE A 61 -11.44 -12.44 1.52
CA PHE A 61 -12.24 -11.58 0.65
C PHE A 61 -12.91 -12.36 -0.48
N ALA A 62 -12.19 -13.27 -1.12
CA ALA A 62 -12.73 -14.11 -2.19
C ALA A 62 -13.85 -15.03 -1.67
N SER A 63 -13.67 -15.66 -0.49
CA SER A 63 -14.68 -16.51 0.14
C SER A 63 -15.94 -15.72 0.49
N ALA A 64 -15.80 -14.60 1.22
CA ALA A 64 -16.95 -13.78 1.62
C ALA A 64 -17.75 -13.26 0.43
N LYS A 65 -17.05 -12.88 -0.65
CA LYS A 65 -17.70 -12.47 -1.90
C LYS A 65 -18.46 -13.63 -2.57
N SER A 66 -17.91 -14.83 -2.53
CA SER A 66 -18.58 -16.03 -3.07
C SER A 66 -19.85 -16.35 -2.28
N ASP A 67 -19.78 -16.31 -0.95
CA ASP A 67 -20.92 -16.60 -0.07
C ASP A 67 -22.06 -15.59 -0.29
N MET A 68 -21.73 -14.30 -0.40
CA MET A 68 -22.70 -13.25 -0.73
C MET A 68 -23.37 -13.49 -2.09
N ASN A 69 -22.58 -13.85 -3.12
CA ASN A 69 -23.12 -14.10 -4.45
C ASN A 69 -23.97 -15.38 -4.51
N GLY A 70 -23.61 -16.40 -3.73
CA GLY A 70 -24.41 -17.61 -3.54
C GLY A 70 -25.78 -17.30 -2.96
N LEU A 71 -25.82 -16.57 -1.84
CA LEU A 71 -27.08 -16.15 -1.21
C LEU A 71 -27.96 -15.36 -2.18
N VAL A 72 -27.40 -14.38 -2.91
CA VAL A 72 -28.15 -13.59 -3.89
C VAL A 72 -28.75 -14.48 -5.00
N THR A 73 -27.97 -15.45 -5.47
CA THR A 73 -28.42 -16.39 -6.51
C THR A 73 -29.60 -17.25 -6.01
N ASP A 74 -29.49 -17.79 -4.80
CA ASP A 74 -30.54 -18.63 -4.19
C ASP A 74 -31.86 -17.85 -3.99
N VAL A 75 -31.77 -16.59 -3.59
CA VAL A 75 -32.94 -15.70 -3.45
C VAL A 75 -33.59 -15.42 -4.79
N MET A 76 -32.80 -15.15 -5.83
CA MET A 76 -33.32 -14.93 -7.18
C MET A 76 -34.02 -16.17 -7.73
N SER A 77 -33.47 -17.36 -7.49
CA SER A 77 -34.08 -18.62 -7.93
C SER A 77 -35.34 -19.00 -7.14
N SER A 78 -35.42 -18.64 -5.85
CA SER A 78 -36.49 -19.10 -4.94
C SER A 78 -37.52 -18.03 -4.57
N THR A 79 -37.59 -16.93 -5.32
CA THR A 79 -38.43 -15.76 -4.98
C THR A 79 -39.91 -16.10 -4.76
N ALA A 80 -40.49 -17.00 -5.58
CA ALA A 80 -41.88 -17.40 -5.44
C ALA A 80 -42.16 -18.16 -4.14
N ALA A 81 -41.23 -19.03 -3.71
CA ALA A 81 -41.35 -19.77 -2.46
C ALA A 81 -41.21 -18.85 -1.25
N ILE A 82 -40.26 -17.92 -1.28
CA ILE A 82 -40.03 -16.96 -0.18
C ILE A 82 -41.30 -16.12 0.08
N ARG A 83 -41.96 -15.66 -0.99
CA ARG A 83 -43.23 -14.92 -0.89
C ARG A 83 -44.37 -15.78 -0.37
N ALA A 84 -44.45 -17.04 -0.80
CA ALA A 84 -45.49 -17.97 -0.35
C ALA A 84 -45.39 -18.29 1.15
N TYR A 85 -44.17 -18.38 1.70
CA TYR A 85 -43.94 -18.63 3.13
C TYR A 85 -43.88 -17.35 3.98
N GLY A 86 -43.85 -16.16 3.38
CA GLY A 86 -43.78 -14.88 4.11
C GLY A 86 -42.45 -14.63 4.81
N ASP A 87 -41.38 -15.29 4.36
CA ASP A 87 -40.09 -15.39 5.08
C ASP A 87 -39.08 -14.28 4.70
N GLU A 88 -39.56 -13.20 4.08
CA GLU A 88 -38.76 -12.12 3.48
C GLU A 88 -37.87 -11.41 4.51
N LYS A 89 -38.40 -11.16 5.71
CA LYS A 89 -37.70 -10.40 6.75
C LYS A 89 -36.48 -11.14 7.32
N ARG A 90 -36.62 -12.45 7.53
CA ARG A 90 -35.50 -13.29 7.99
C ARG A 90 -34.35 -13.25 6.98
N LEU A 91 -34.70 -13.35 5.70
CA LEU A 91 -33.74 -13.35 4.60
C LEU A 91 -33.07 -11.99 4.39
N SER A 92 -33.80 -10.89 4.59
CA SER A 92 -33.21 -9.54 4.54
C SER A 92 -32.18 -9.32 5.66
N ASP A 93 -32.47 -9.81 6.87
CA ASP A 93 -31.53 -9.73 8.00
C ASP A 93 -30.27 -10.57 7.72
N GLU A 94 -30.44 -11.77 7.16
CA GLU A 94 -29.33 -12.64 6.76
C GLU A 94 -28.46 -12.02 5.65
N MET A 95 -29.07 -11.40 4.65
CA MET A 95 -28.35 -10.64 3.62
C MET A 95 -27.57 -9.47 4.21
N CYS A 96 -28.17 -8.72 5.14
CA CYS A 96 -27.50 -7.59 5.80
C CYS A 96 -26.20 -8.04 6.51
N VAL A 97 -26.26 -9.17 7.23
CA VAL A 97 -25.09 -9.76 7.91
C VAL A 97 -24.00 -10.17 6.91
N GLN A 98 -24.36 -10.76 5.76
CA GLN A 98 -23.37 -11.17 4.76
C GLN A 98 -22.73 -9.99 4.02
N VAL A 99 -23.51 -8.94 3.74
CA VAL A 99 -23.00 -7.68 3.18
C VAL A 99 -22.02 -7.03 4.16
N ASP A 100 -22.37 -6.97 5.45
CA ASP A 100 -21.49 -6.43 6.50
C ASP A 100 -20.16 -7.18 6.62
N LYS A 101 -20.20 -8.52 6.58
CA LYS A 101 -18.99 -9.35 6.57
C LYS A 101 -18.10 -9.04 5.38
N THR A 102 -18.69 -8.99 4.18
CA THR A 102 -17.96 -8.70 2.93
C THR A 102 -17.35 -7.31 2.95
N LEU A 103 -18.09 -6.31 3.44
CA LEU A 103 -17.65 -4.93 3.53
C LEU A 103 -16.50 -4.75 4.53
N LYS A 104 -16.58 -5.40 5.71
CA LYS A 104 -15.49 -5.41 6.71
C LYS A 104 -14.19 -5.96 6.13
N VAL A 105 -14.25 -7.10 5.44
CA VAL A 105 -13.07 -7.72 4.82
C VAL A 105 -12.51 -6.86 3.68
N CYS A 106 -13.38 -6.27 2.86
CA CYS A 106 -12.99 -5.34 1.78
C CYS A 106 -12.23 -4.12 2.33
N MET A 107 -12.78 -3.48 3.38
CA MET A 107 -12.19 -2.29 4.00
C MET A 107 -10.84 -2.58 4.62
N MET A 108 -10.71 -3.70 5.34
CA MET A 108 -9.43 -4.10 5.93
C MET A 108 -8.36 -4.38 4.86
N SER A 109 -8.71 -5.14 3.83
CA SER A 109 -7.79 -5.55 2.78
C SER A 109 -7.30 -4.38 1.93
N ASN A 110 -8.21 -3.52 1.48
CA ASN A 110 -7.91 -2.55 0.43
C ASN A 110 -7.44 -1.20 0.97
N ASN A 111 -7.96 -0.76 2.12
CA ASN A 111 -7.69 0.56 2.67
C ASN A 111 -6.75 0.51 3.88
N VAL A 112 -7.11 -0.28 4.90
CA VAL A 112 -6.37 -0.27 6.17
C VAL A 112 -4.96 -0.83 5.99
N LEU A 113 -4.82 -1.98 5.32
CA LEU A 113 -3.52 -2.62 5.17
C LEU A 113 -2.54 -1.80 4.32
N LYS A 114 -3.04 -1.17 3.23
CA LYS A 114 -2.22 -0.30 2.38
C LYS A 114 -1.79 0.98 3.11
N ARG A 115 -2.72 1.63 3.81
CA ARG A 115 -2.42 2.83 4.62
C ARG A 115 -1.46 2.51 5.77
N TRP A 116 -1.61 1.35 6.41
CA TRP A 116 -0.72 0.90 7.48
C TRP A 116 0.72 0.74 6.99
N LEU A 117 0.91 0.08 5.84
CA LEU A 117 2.23 -0.07 5.23
C LEU A 117 2.80 1.28 4.78
N GLY A 118 2.01 2.07 4.05
CA GLY A 118 2.43 3.37 3.53
C GLY A 118 2.87 4.32 4.64
N ASN A 119 2.10 4.41 5.73
CA ASN A 119 2.45 5.25 6.88
C ASN A 119 3.78 4.84 7.51
N ARG A 120 4.03 3.54 7.72
CA ARG A 120 5.28 3.03 8.30
C ARG A 120 6.48 3.28 7.40
N VAL A 121 6.34 3.06 6.09
CA VAL A 121 7.40 3.32 5.12
C VAL A 121 7.71 4.81 5.03
N GLN A 122 6.69 5.66 5.03
CA GLN A 122 6.86 7.12 5.02
C GLN A 122 7.62 7.62 6.25
N PHE A 123 7.29 7.10 7.44
CA PHE A 123 8.04 7.46 8.65
C PHE A 123 9.52 7.07 8.59
N LEU A 124 9.84 5.88 8.08
CA LEU A 124 11.24 5.44 7.92
C LEU A 124 11.98 6.28 6.88
N TRP A 125 11.31 6.65 5.79
CA TRP A 125 11.86 7.53 4.77
C TRP A 125 12.16 8.93 5.33
N SER A 126 11.22 9.54 6.04
CA SER A 126 11.41 10.84 6.70
C SER A 126 12.53 10.82 7.73
N PHE A 127 12.71 9.71 8.45
CA PHE A 127 13.80 9.56 9.41
C PHE A 127 15.17 9.49 8.71
N LEU A 128 15.26 8.74 7.60
CA LEU A 128 16.48 8.63 6.80
C LEU A 128 16.88 9.98 6.20
N THR A 129 15.93 10.70 5.60
CA THR A 129 16.20 12.02 5.00
C THR A 129 16.63 13.02 6.06
N SER A 130 15.93 13.10 7.20
CA SER A 130 16.28 14.01 8.30
C SER A 130 17.70 13.77 8.81
N THR A 131 18.08 12.51 9.00
CA THR A 131 19.44 12.13 9.43
C THR A 131 20.50 12.51 8.38
N THR A 132 20.17 12.34 7.10
CA THR A 132 21.06 12.70 5.98
C THR A 132 21.29 14.21 5.91
N TYR A 133 20.26 15.02 6.12
CA TYR A 133 20.38 16.48 6.15
C TYR A 133 21.23 16.97 7.33
N VAL A 134 21.02 16.43 8.54
CA VAL A 134 21.84 16.78 9.71
C VAL A 134 23.31 16.44 9.47
N ALA A 135 23.59 15.27 8.90
CA ALA A 135 24.97 14.88 8.64
C ALA A 135 25.62 15.68 7.51
N ALA A 136 24.86 16.13 6.51
CA ALA A 136 25.36 17.01 5.47
C ALA A 136 25.72 18.41 6.00
N LEU A 137 24.97 18.92 6.99
CA LEU A 137 25.31 20.17 7.68
C LEU A 137 26.61 20.06 8.50
N LEU A 138 26.90 18.89 9.06
CA LEU A 138 28.12 18.65 9.84
C LEU A 138 29.39 18.54 8.98
N TYR A 139 29.27 18.16 7.70
CA TYR A 139 30.39 18.01 6.77
C TYR A 139 30.12 18.72 5.43
N PRO A 140 30.09 20.07 5.43
CA PRO A 140 29.75 20.85 4.23
C PRO A 140 30.75 20.67 3.08
N ASP A 141 32.01 20.33 3.40
CA ASP A 141 33.09 20.19 2.41
C ASP A 141 32.96 18.94 1.52
N LYS A 142 32.14 17.95 1.93
CA LYS A 142 32.00 16.66 1.24
C LYS A 142 30.69 16.52 0.47
N VAL A 143 29.67 17.34 0.79
CA VAL A 143 28.31 17.17 0.27
C VAL A 143 27.81 18.48 -0.36
N GLY A 144 27.75 18.53 -1.69
CA GLY A 144 27.21 19.68 -2.41
C GLY A 144 25.69 19.83 -2.23
N ALA A 145 25.21 21.07 -2.13
CA ALA A 145 23.78 21.37 -1.95
C ALA A 145 22.87 20.78 -3.05
N GLY A 146 23.39 20.62 -4.28
CA GLY A 146 22.68 19.97 -5.39
C GLY A 146 22.41 18.48 -5.17
N THR A 147 23.32 17.77 -4.50
CA THR A 147 23.20 16.34 -4.17
C THR A 147 22.03 16.11 -3.20
N LEU A 148 21.85 17.01 -2.22
CA LEU A 148 20.75 16.96 -1.25
C LEU A 148 19.38 17.27 -1.87
N GLY A 149 19.33 18.15 -2.87
CA GLY A 149 18.10 18.47 -3.60
C GLY A 149 17.57 17.29 -4.40
N ILE A 150 18.46 16.55 -5.08
CA ILE A 150 18.10 15.38 -5.89
C ILE A 150 17.53 14.24 -5.01
N CYS A 151 18.08 14.05 -3.81
CA CYS A 151 17.60 13.04 -2.86
C CYS A 151 16.17 13.31 -2.37
N ASN A 152 15.79 14.58 -2.20
CA ASN A 152 14.47 14.95 -1.70
C ASN A 152 13.41 15.00 -2.80
N LEU A 153 13.78 15.44 -4.01
CA LEU A 153 12.86 15.45 -5.16
C LEU A 153 12.34 14.04 -5.48
N ALA A 154 13.20 13.03 -5.38
CA ALA A 154 12.80 11.63 -5.55
C ALA A 154 11.74 11.16 -4.55
N GLY A 155 11.74 11.67 -3.32
CA GLY A 155 10.72 11.36 -2.31
C GLY A 155 9.41 12.13 -2.51
N SER A 156 9.46 13.32 -3.09
CA SER A 156 8.26 14.16 -3.36
C SER A 156 7.48 13.73 -4.61
N ALA A 157 8.10 12.99 -5.52
CA ALA A 157 7.45 12.49 -6.73
C ALA A 157 6.30 11.50 -6.46
N ASP A 158 6.24 10.92 -5.25
CA ASP A 158 5.21 9.98 -4.81
C ASP A 158 3.93 10.66 -4.25
N ALA A 159 3.93 11.99 -4.08
CA ALA A 159 2.78 12.74 -3.55
C ALA A 159 1.87 13.36 -4.64
N GLY A 160 2.23 13.22 -5.91
CA GLY A 160 1.45 13.73 -7.05
C GLY A 160 0.44 12.71 -7.56
N GLU A 161 -0.75 12.66 -6.94
CA GLU A 161 -1.92 12.06 -7.57
C GLU A 161 -2.18 12.74 -8.94
N PRO A 162 -2.51 11.99 -10.01
CA PRO A 162 -2.67 12.55 -11.34
C PRO A 162 -3.86 13.49 -11.36
N GLN A 163 -3.61 14.80 -11.52
CA GLN A 163 -4.65 15.75 -11.89
C GLN A 163 -5.25 15.31 -13.22
N THR A 164 -6.49 14.83 -13.16
CA THR A 164 -7.38 14.70 -14.30
C THR A 164 -7.49 16.06 -15.00
N ALA A 165 -6.80 16.19 -16.13
CA ALA A 165 -7.06 17.26 -17.08
C ALA A 165 -8.40 16.97 -17.76
N LYS A 166 -9.26 17.98 -17.75
CA LYS A 166 -10.52 18.05 -18.50
C LYS A 166 -10.29 17.90 -20.00
#